data_AF-A0A425CU29-F1
#
_entry.id   AF-A0A425CU29-F1
#
_cell.length_a   1.000
_cell.length_b   1.000
_cell.length_c   1.000
_cell.angle_alpha   90.00
_cell.angle_beta   90.00
_cell.angle_gamma   90.00
#
_symmetry.space_group_name_H-M   'P 1'
#
loop_
_entity.id
_entity.type
_entity.pdbx_description
1 polymer ?
#
loop_
_entity_poly.entity_id
_entity_poly.type
_entity_poly.pdbx_seq_one_letter_code
_entity_poly.pdbx_strand_id
1 'polypeptide(L)'
;MLVLGGLVALLAGASDAFLFGRNARASTNTTSVPYKDAFDAVESANLSHSYNVIAQVHLQNFEFKYDSIPGRRQLGLLASPSLKDLLQDGIHVYAERHVFTQDKHKVTIQNFHAVDKDALFMHNVGATQVLIRRAAEVQMALRSLASEVATAQSQLTLLQGHLETEASAVLVEQRKIAEAGVKHVELEIEKAKVQGMEDRLSLDVKKENELAVADKQHALHTERIQYEDIQRRAQNKELVDLQEAANQRMEVQRRNTETILKEKQLAADKERMWVEQNTTLEKAVIDVEGRIKQQRLNHDIEMQQLQTTYESI
;
A
#
# COMPACT_ATOMS: atom_id res chain seq x y z
N MET A 1 85.34 16.86 -27.88
CA MET A 1 86.13 17.39 -29.00
C MET A 1 86.25 18.90 -28.84
N LEU A 2 87.48 19.42 -28.89
CA LEU A 2 87.81 20.86 -29.03
C LEU A 2 87.14 21.42 -30.30
N VAL A 3 86.81 22.72 -30.42
CA VAL A 3 87.69 23.89 -30.74
C VAL A 3 86.84 25.16 -30.45
N LEU A 4 87.16 26.09 -29.53
CA LEU A 4 88.11 27.23 -29.55
C LEU A 4 87.89 28.29 -30.65
N GLY A 5 87.49 29.50 -30.26
CA GLY A 5 87.95 30.76 -30.88
C GLY A 5 86.90 31.67 -31.51
N GLY A 6 86.92 32.96 -31.16
CA GLY A 6 86.39 34.03 -32.03
C GLY A 6 85.82 35.26 -31.32
N LEU A 7 86.70 36.16 -30.89
CA LEU A 7 86.41 37.51 -30.37
C LEU A 7 86.60 38.53 -31.52
N VAL A 8 85.57 39.32 -31.86
CA VAL A 8 85.63 40.49 -32.77
C VAL A 8 84.54 41.48 -32.31
N ALA A 9 84.85 42.52 -31.53
CA ALA A 9 85.34 43.85 -31.90
C ALA A 9 84.28 44.80 -32.54
N LEU A 10 83.88 45.78 -31.73
CA LEU A 10 83.52 47.19 -32.02
C LEU A 10 83.60 47.66 -33.48
N LEU A 11 82.50 48.22 -33.98
CA LEU A 11 82.51 49.28 -34.99
C LEU A 11 81.43 50.33 -34.70
N ALA A 12 81.91 51.53 -34.38
CA ALA A 12 81.20 52.78 -34.48
C ALA A 12 81.08 53.20 -35.96
N GLY A 13 79.97 53.84 -36.31
CA GLY A 13 79.77 54.58 -37.56
C GLY A 13 78.55 55.50 -37.38
N ALA A 14 78.77 56.78 -37.11
CA ALA A 14 78.86 57.85 -38.12
C ALA A 14 77.50 58.14 -38.76
N SER A 15 76.80 59.16 -38.23
CA SER A 15 75.63 59.76 -38.90
C SER A 15 75.88 61.24 -39.12
N ASP A 16 76.30 61.53 -40.34
CA ASP A 16 76.02 62.68 -41.21
C ASP A 16 76.01 64.10 -40.64
N ALA A 17 77.06 64.82 -41.02
CA ALA A 17 77.13 66.27 -41.02
C ALA A 17 76.24 66.84 -42.14
N PHE A 18 75.08 67.39 -41.77
CA PHE A 18 74.31 68.30 -42.62
C PHE A 18 74.82 69.74 -42.44
N LEU A 19 75.53 70.22 -43.47
CA LEU A 19 76.00 71.60 -43.59
C LEU A 19 74.88 72.50 -44.11
N PHE A 20 74.29 73.32 -43.23
CA PHE A 20 73.62 74.57 -43.62
C PHE A 20 74.30 75.75 -42.92
N GLY A 21 74.99 76.56 -43.73
CA GLY A 21 75.68 77.75 -43.29
C GLY A 21 74.82 79.01 -43.33
N ARG A 22 75.21 79.95 -42.45
CA ARG A 22 74.95 81.41 -42.47
C ARG A 22 73.60 81.89 -41.94
N ASN A 23 73.46 81.83 -40.60
CA ASN A 23 73.21 82.99 -39.72
C ASN A 23 73.29 82.55 -38.25
N ALA A 24 74.44 81.98 -37.84
CA ALA A 24 74.70 81.71 -36.43
C ALA A 24 75.49 82.90 -35.85
N ARG A 25 74.79 83.88 -35.29
CA ARG A 25 75.39 84.63 -34.17
C ARG A 25 75.70 83.57 -33.12
N ALA A 26 76.99 83.35 -32.89
CA ALA A 26 77.50 82.33 -32.00
C ALA A 26 76.91 82.52 -30.60
N SER A 27 75.91 81.69 -30.27
CA SER A 27 75.57 81.35 -28.89
C SER A 27 76.78 80.60 -28.33
N THR A 28 77.73 81.31 -27.75
CA THR A 28 79.01 80.79 -27.28
C THR A 28 78.92 80.02 -25.97
N ASN A 29 77.72 79.75 -25.44
CA ASN A 29 77.51 78.97 -24.22
C ASN A 29 76.40 77.92 -24.41
N THR A 30 76.67 76.87 -25.18
CA THR A 30 75.81 75.67 -25.22
C THR A 30 76.56 74.49 -24.61
N THR A 31 76.17 74.10 -23.40
CA THR A 31 76.57 72.83 -22.79
C THR A 31 75.68 71.72 -23.36
N SER A 32 76.29 70.78 -24.08
CA SER A 32 75.61 69.56 -24.53
C SER A 32 75.61 68.55 -23.39
N VAL A 33 74.43 68.13 -22.96
CA VAL A 33 74.23 67.09 -21.93
C VAL A 33 73.64 65.85 -22.63
N PRO A 34 74.15 64.64 -22.35
CA PRO A 34 73.55 63.41 -22.88
C PRO A 34 72.08 63.30 -22.48
N TYR A 35 71.23 62.77 -23.37
CA TYR A 35 69.78 62.71 -23.15
C TYR A 35 69.38 62.01 -21.83
N LYS A 36 70.09 60.94 -21.44
CA LYS A 36 69.81 60.24 -20.18
C LYS A 36 70.14 61.06 -18.94
N ASP A 37 71.13 61.93 -19.05
CA ASP A 37 71.60 62.78 -17.96
C ASP A 37 70.80 64.09 -17.88
N ALA A 38 69.82 64.28 -18.78
CA ALA A 38 68.87 65.38 -18.75
C ALA A 38 67.69 65.16 -17.79
N PHE A 39 67.59 63.96 -17.19
CA PHE A 39 66.50 63.59 -16.30
C PHE A 39 67.03 63.14 -14.94
N ASP A 40 66.44 63.71 -13.88
CA ASP A 40 66.65 63.27 -12.51
C ASP A 40 65.39 62.54 -11.99
N ALA A 41 65.58 61.64 -11.01
CA ALA A 41 64.49 60.96 -10.28
C ALA A 41 63.44 60.25 -11.18
N VAL A 42 63.89 59.49 -12.19
CA VAL A 42 62.98 58.72 -13.06
C VAL A 42 62.38 57.54 -12.30
N GLU A 43 61.07 57.59 -12.07
CA GLU A 43 60.30 56.54 -11.39
C GLU A 43 59.16 55.99 -12.25
N SER A 44 58.60 54.84 -11.84
CA SER A 44 57.44 54.25 -12.51
C SER A 44 56.19 55.08 -12.25
N ALA A 45 55.49 55.47 -13.31
CA ALA A 45 54.27 56.28 -13.19
C ALA A 45 53.12 55.51 -12.52
N ASN A 46 52.36 56.19 -11.65
CA ASN A 46 51.14 55.65 -11.07
C ASN A 46 50.00 55.68 -12.10
N LEU A 47 49.90 54.63 -12.90
CA LEU A 47 48.89 54.53 -13.95
C LEU A 47 47.45 54.47 -13.40
N SER A 48 47.27 54.01 -12.15
CA SER A 48 45.95 53.99 -11.49
C SER A 48 45.46 55.40 -11.20
N HIS A 49 46.36 56.30 -10.80
CA HIS A 49 46.04 57.71 -10.65
C HIS A 49 45.68 58.33 -12.02
N SER A 50 46.48 58.08 -13.06
CA SER A 50 46.17 58.55 -14.43
C SER A 50 44.81 58.09 -14.92
N TYR A 51 44.44 56.83 -14.65
CA TYR A 51 43.11 56.30 -14.94
C TYR A 51 42.00 57.07 -14.20
N ASN A 52 42.18 57.31 -12.90
CA ASN A 52 41.20 58.04 -12.08
C ASN A 52 41.02 59.48 -12.56
N VAL A 53 42.12 60.16 -12.92
CA VAL A 53 42.07 61.50 -13.50
C VAL A 53 41.22 61.50 -14.77
N ILE A 54 41.57 60.66 -15.75
CA ILE A 54 40.86 60.61 -17.04
C ILE A 54 39.40 60.19 -16.89
N ALA A 55 39.09 59.31 -15.94
CA ALA A 55 37.71 58.88 -15.68
C ALA A 55 36.81 60.00 -15.13
N GLN A 56 37.38 60.99 -14.43
CA GLN A 56 36.64 62.09 -13.81
C GLN A 56 36.62 63.38 -14.66
N VAL A 57 37.53 63.46 -15.63
CA VAL A 57 37.66 64.59 -16.55
C VAL A 57 36.46 64.65 -17.52
N HIS A 58 35.78 65.80 -17.57
CA HIS A 58 34.62 66.01 -18.44
C HIS A 58 34.98 66.88 -19.64
N LEU A 59 34.97 66.29 -20.84
CA LEU A 59 35.17 67.00 -22.10
C LEU A 59 33.96 67.87 -22.44
N GLN A 60 34.23 69.12 -22.80
CA GLN A 60 33.21 70.10 -23.15
C GLN A 60 33.47 70.69 -24.53
N ASN A 61 32.40 71.03 -25.23
CA ASN A 61 32.46 71.85 -26.42
C ASN A 61 32.22 73.30 -26.03
N PHE A 62 33.18 74.17 -26.32
CA PHE A 62 33.08 75.60 -26.01
C PHE A 62 33.52 76.46 -27.19
N GLU A 63 33.04 77.70 -27.21
CA GLU A 63 33.48 78.73 -28.14
C GLU A 63 34.24 79.78 -27.35
N PHE A 64 35.41 80.16 -27.85
CA PHE A 64 36.19 81.18 -27.19
C PHE A 64 35.76 82.57 -27.70
N LYS A 65 35.26 83.42 -26.79
CA LYS A 65 34.67 84.73 -27.13
C LYS A 65 35.62 85.66 -27.90
N TYR A 66 36.91 85.54 -27.66
CA TYR A 66 37.96 86.36 -28.29
C TYR A 66 38.80 85.55 -29.28
N ASP A 67 38.22 84.52 -29.88
CA ASP A 67 38.90 83.74 -30.91
C ASP A 67 39.07 84.57 -32.20
N SER A 68 40.16 84.30 -32.91
CA SER A 68 40.44 84.83 -34.25
C SER A 68 39.40 84.38 -35.29
N ILE A 69 38.71 83.27 -35.05
CA ILE A 69 37.70 82.71 -35.95
C ILE A 69 36.34 82.70 -35.22
N PRO A 70 35.34 83.50 -35.66
CA PRO A 70 34.03 83.54 -35.02
C PRO A 70 33.28 82.21 -35.18
N GLY A 71 32.57 81.78 -34.12
CA GLY A 71 31.78 80.55 -34.13
C GLY A 71 32.62 79.26 -34.15
N ARG A 72 33.94 79.34 -33.97
CA ARG A 72 34.79 78.14 -33.90
C ARG A 72 34.55 77.41 -32.59
N ARG A 73 33.83 76.29 -32.68
CA ARG A 73 33.66 75.34 -31.58
C ARG A 73 34.93 74.53 -31.39
N GLN A 74 35.38 74.45 -30.14
CA GLN A 74 36.54 73.68 -29.72
C GLN A 74 36.08 72.61 -28.73
N LEU A 75 36.59 71.39 -28.88
CA LEU A 75 36.46 70.33 -27.89
C LEU A 75 37.67 70.41 -26.96
N GLY A 76 37.43 70.42 -25.65
CA GLY A 76 38.53 70.39 -24.70
C GLY A 76 38.04 70.43 -23.26
N LEU A 77 38.93 70.87 -22.39
CA LEU A 77 38.67 71.02 -20.96
C LEU A 77 38.71 72.48 -20.57
N LEU A 78 37.70 72.89 -19.81
CA LEU A 78 37.73 74.16 -19.11
C LEU A 78 38.32 73.90 -17.73
N ALA A 79 39.34 74.68 -17.38
CA ALA A 79 39.94 74.57 -16.05
C ALA A 79 38.93 74.98 -14.98
N SER A 80 38.86 74.19 -13.92
CA SER A 80 38.10 74.47 -12.70
C SER A 80 38.99 74.23 -11.50
N PRO A 81 38.67 74.79 -10.32
CA PRO A 81 39.38 74.48 -9.08
C PRO A 81 39.43 72.96 -8.80
N SER A 82 38.31 72.27 -9.02
CA SER A 82 38.24 70.81 -8.87
C SER A 82 39.14 70.04 -9.82
N LEU A 83 39.28 70.50 -11.08
CA LEU A 83 40.17 69.88 -12.06
C LEU A 83 41.64 70.15 -11.73
N LYS A 84 41.95 71.31 -11.15
CA LYS A 84 43.31 71.65 -10.70
C LYS A 84 43.76 70.79 -9.54
N ASP A 85 42.85 70.49 -8.59
CA ASP A 85 43.17 69.58 -7.49
C ASP A 85 43.41 68.14 -7.98
N LEU A 86 42.66 67.72 -9.02
CA LEU A 86 42.78 66.41 -9.64
C LEU A 86 44.04 66.27 -10.53
N LEU A 87 44.41 67.34 -11.23
CA LEU A 87 45.52 67.39 -12.19
C LEU A 87 46.40 68.61 -11.89
N GLN A 88 47.23 68.48 -10.84
CA GLN A 88 48.07 69.58 -10.35
C GLN A 88 49.10 70.05 -11.37
N ASP A 89 49.72 69.10 -12.08
CA ASP A 89 50.79 69.39 -13.05
C ASP A 89 50.25 69.79 -14.43
N GLY A 90 48.95 69.59 -14.68
CA GLY A 90 48.35 69.81 -15.99
C GLY A 90 47.54 71.10 -16.12
N ILE A 91 47.50 71.97 -15.09
CA ILE A 91 46.86 73.28 -15.18
C ILE A 91 47.84 74.38 -14.76
N HIS A 92 48.24 75.17 -15.74
CA HIS A 92 49.06 76.35 -15.55
C HIS A 92 48.17 77.59 -15.37
N VAL A 93 48.41 78.37 -14.32
CA VAL A 93 47.66 79.61 -14.06
C VAL A 93 48.55 80.81 -14.36
N TYR A 94 48.13 81.62 -15.31
CA TYR A 94 48.79 82.86 -15.70
C TYR A 94 48.04 84.05 -15.09
N ALA A 95 48.77 84.97 -14.44
CA ALA A 95 48.17 86.16 -13.83
C ALA A 95 47.40 87.00 -14.86
N GLU A 96 47.98 87.15 -16.05
CA GLU A 96 47.33 87.78 -17.19
C GLU A 96 47.70 87.11 -18.52
N ARG A 97 46.74 87.09 -19.44
CA ARG A 97 46.94 86.69 -20.84
C ARG A 97 46.32 87.73 -21.75
N HIS A 98 47.10 88.22 -22.70
CA HIS A 98 46.60 89.14 -23.71
C HIS A 98 46.08 88.38 -24.92
N VAL A 99 44.89 88.76 -25.37
CA VAL A 99 44.26 88.27 -26.60
C VAL A 99 43.79 89.47 -27.41
N PHE A 100 43.81 89.37 -28.73
CA PHE A 100 43.28 90.41 -29.61
C PHE A 100 41.87 90.05 -30.07
N THR A 101 40.95 91.00 -29.99
CA THR A 101 39.63 90.87 -30.60
C THR A 101 39.74 90.95 -32.13
N GLN A 102 38.65 90.64 -32.82
CA GLN A 102 38.55 90.79 -34.28
C GLN A 102 38.77 92.24 -34.73
N ASP A 103 38.32 93.20 -33.93
CA ASP A 103 38.54 94.64 -34.13
C ASP A 103 39.97 95.10 -33.74
N LYS A 104 40.89 94.15 -33.51
CA LYS A 104 42.28 94.37 -33.09
C LYS A 104 42.43 95.08 -31.73
N HIS A 105 41.40 95.07 -30.90
CA HIS A 105 41.51 95.57 -29.53
C HIS A 105 42.19 94.55 -28.63
N LYS A 106 43.18 95.02 -27.86
CA LYS A 106 43.89 94.19 -26.88
C LYS A 106 43.00 94.00 -25.64
N VAL A 107 42.65 92.75 -25.34
CA VAL A 107 41.92 92.35 -24.15
C VAL A 107 42.85 91.59 -23.22
N THR A 108 42.83 91.94 -21.95
CA THR A 108 43.59 91.23 -20.91
C THR A 108 42.65 90.33 -20.13
N ILE A 109 42.92 89.02 -20.20
CA ILE A 109 42.22 88.01 -19.41
C ILE A 109 43.03 87.79 -18.14
N GLN A 110 42.44 88.11 -16.99
CA GLN A 110 43.04 87.88 -15.69
C GLN A 110 42.85 86.43 -15.25
N ASN A 111 43.80 85.89 -14.49
CA ASN A 111 43.77 84.53 -13.95
C ASN A 111 43.45 83.49 -15.05
N PHE A 112 44.19 83.55 -16.16
CA PHE A 112 43.98 82.65 -17.28
C PHE A 112 44.51 81.25 -16.94
N HIS A 113 43.63 80.26 -16.92
CA HIS A 113 43.99 78.88 -16.68
C HIS A 113 44.21 78.17 -18.02
N ALA A 114 45.44 77.72 -18.26
CA ALA A 114 45.81 76.93 -19.43
C ALA A 114 45.94 75.46 -19.03
N VAL A 115 45.18 74.59 -19.70
CA VAL A 115 45.36 73.14 -19.57
C VAL A 115 46.54 72.71 -20.43
N ASP A 116 47.48 71.99 -19.83
CA ASP A 116 48.58 71.34 -20.53
C ASP A 116 48.06 70.09 -21.26
N LYS A 117 48.16 70.15 -22.58
CA LYS A 117 47.67 69.08 -23.47
C LYS A 117 48.58 67.86 -23.40
N ASP A 118 49.87 68.05 -23.19
CA ASP A 118 50.85 66.97 -23.18
C ASP A 118 50.73 66.16 -21.89
N ALA A 119 50.58 66.83 -20.75
CA ALA A 119 50.28 66.18 -19.48
C ALA A 119 48.98 65.36 -19.55
N LEU A 120 47.89 65.96 -20.07
CA LEU A 120 46.61 65.27 -20.25
C LEU A 120 46.73 64.07 -21.18
N PHE A 121 47.46 64.20 -22.29
CA PHE A 121 47.71 63.12 -23.23
C PHE A 121 48.45 61.97 -22.56
N MET A 122 49.49 62.24 -21.78
CA MET A 122 50.24 61.20 -21.07
C MET A 122 49.39 60.49 -20.00
N HIS A 123 48.52 61.21 -19.28
CA HIS A 123 47.53 60.57 -18.41
C HIS A 123 46.56 59.68 -19.20
N ASN A 124 46.13 60.09 -20.38
CA ASN A 124 45.29 59.26 -21.25
C ASN A 124 46.01 57.99 -21.72
N VAL A 125 47.29 58.08 -22.08
CA VAL A 125 48.13 56.92 -22.42
C VAL A 125 48.20 55.95 -21.24
N GLY A 126 48.48 56.46 -20.03
CA GLY A 126 48.54 55.64 -18.82
C GLY A 126 47.18 55.00 -18.47
N ALA A 127 46.09 55.74 -18.58
CA ALA A 127 44.74 55.23 -18.38
C ALA A 127 44.39 54.12 -19.38
N THR A 128 44.77 54.30 -20.65
CA THR A 128 44.55 53.32 -21.72
C THR A 128 45.33 52.03 -21.47
N GLN A 129 46.58 52.12 -20.99
CA GLN A 129 47.35 50.93 -20.59
C GLN A 129 46.67 50.13 -19.47
N VAL A 130 46.14 50.82 -18.45
CA VAL A 130 45.37 50.18 -17.37
C VAL A 130 44.13 49.50 -17.92
N LEU A 131 43.39 50.16 -18.82
CA LEU A 131 42.19 49.59 -19.44
C LEU A 131 42.51 48.35 -20.28
N ILE A 132 43.57 48.38 -21.09
CA ILE A 132 44.02 47.23 -21.88
C ILE A 132 44.34 46.04 -20.97
N ARG A 133 45.09 46.28 -19.89
CA ARG A 133 45.44 45.23 -18.92
C ARG A 133 44.20 44.65 -18.25
N ARG A 134 43.30 45.50 -17.75
CA ARG A 134 42.06 45.05 -17.11
C ARG A 134 41.15 44.29 -18.08
N ALA A 135 41.06 44.74 -19.33
CA ALA A 135 40.28 44.04 -20.36
C ALA A 135 40.84 42.64 -20.63
N ALA A 136 42.17 42.49 -20.71
CA ALA A 136 42.82 41.19 -20.87
C ALA A 136 42.57 40.27 -19.67
N GLU A 137 42.70 40.79 -18.44
CA GLU A 137 42.42 40.07 -17.20
C GLU A 137 40.96 39.58 -17.15
N VAL A 138 40.00 40.45 -17.47
CA VAL A 138 38.57 40.09 -17.52
C VAL A 138 38.29 39.05 -18.61
N GLN A 139 38.90 39.19 -19.79
CA GLN A 139 38.71 38.22 -20.88
C GLN A 139 39.26 36.83 -20.51
N MET A 140 40.39 36.77 -19.81
CA MET A 140 40.94 35.51 -19.28
C MET A 140 40.02 34.90 -18.23
N ALA A 141 39.51 35.70 -17.28
CA ALA A 141 38.58 35.24 -16.26
C ALA A 141 37.28 34.69 -16.88
N LEU A 142 36.72 35.37 -17.89
CA LEU A 142 35.53 34.93 -18.60
C LEU A 142 35.76 33.58 -19.30
N ARG A 143 36.91 33.40 -19.95
CA ARG A 143 37.27 32.11 -20.57
C ARG A 143 37.38 30.99 -19.54
N SER A 144 38.00 31.25 -18.38
CA SER A 144 38.07 30.27 -17.29
C SER A 144 36.68 29.87 -16.82
N LEU A 145 35.82 30.85 -16.55
CA LEU A 145 34.45 30.61 -16.11
C LEU A 145 33.64 29.83 -17.15
N ALA A 146 33.77 30.17 -18.43
CA ALA A 146 33.10 29.43 -19.50
C ALA A 146 33.53 27.97 -19.56
N SER A 147 34.82 27.68 -19.31
CA SER A 147 35.34 26.31 -19.23
C SER A 147 34.75 25.57 -18.01
N GLU A 148 34.72 26.22 -16.85
CA GLU A 148 34.13 25.63 -15.63
C GLU A 148 32.65 25.29 -15.82
N VAL A 149 31.87 26.22 -16.40
CA VAL A 149 30.46 25.99 -16.72
C VAL A 149 30.29 24.81 -17.69
N ALA A 150 31.11 24.71 -18.73
CA ALA A 150 31.07 23.57 -19.66
C ALA A 150 31.36 22.24 -18.95
N THR A 151 32.35 22.21 -18.04
CA THR A 151 32.65 21.00 -17.27
C THR A 151 31.52 20.62 -16.31
N ALA A 152 30.93 21.58 -15.60
CA ALA A 152 29.81 21.35 -14.71
C ALA A 152 28.59 20.84 -15.48
N GLN A 153 28.32 21.41 -16.66
CA GLN A 153 27.21 20.96 -17.51
C GLN A 153 27.43 19.54 -18.00
N SER A 154 28.65 19.16 -18.36
CA SER A 154 28.98 17.78 -18.72
C SER A 154 28.83 16.81 -17.54
N GLN A 155 29.12 17.23 -16.31
CA GLN A 155 28.89 16.40 -15.13
C GLN A 155 27.40 16.23 -14.85
N LEU A 156 26.60 17.29 -15.00
CA LEU A 156 25.15 17.23 -14.85
C LEU A 156 24.50 16.29 -15.88
N THR A 157 24.92 16.34 -17.14
CA THR A 157 24.38 15.42 -18.16
C THR A 157 24.76 13.97 -17.88
N LEU A 158 25.97 13.70 -17.40
CA LEU A 158 26.38 12.36 -16.95
C LEU A 158 25.53 11.88 -15.77
N LEU A 159 25.34 12.72 -14.75
CA LEU A 159 24.52 12.38 -13.58
C LEU A 159 23.05 12.15 -13.96
N GLN A 160 22.50 12.95 -14.89
CA GLN A 160 21.16 12.72 -15.42
C GLN A 160 21.06 11.37 -16.13
N GLY A 161 22.04 11.01 -16.97
CA GLY A 161 22.08 9.69 -17.60
C GLY A 161 22.16 8.54 -16.58
N HIS A 162 22.97 8.70 -15.52
CA HIS A 162 23.03 7.72 -14.43
C HIS A 162 21.70 7.61 -13.69
N LEU A 163 21.05 8.74 -13.37
CA LEU A 163 19.75 8.75 -12.71
C LEU A 163 18.67 8.07 -13.56
N GLU A 164 18.64 8.32 -14.87
CA GLU A 164 17.69 7.69 -15.79
C GLU A 164 17.90 6.18 -15.88
N THR A 165 19.16 5.74 -15.94
CA THR A 165 19.49 4.31 -15.95
C THR A 165 19.13 3.62 -14.63
N GLU A 166 19.43 4.24 -13.48
CA GLU A 166 19.02 3.75 -12.17
C GLU A 166 17.49 3.73 -12.01
N ALA A 167 16.79 4.79 -12.41
CA ALA A 167 15.34 4.85 -12.37
C ALA A 167 14.71 3.74 -13.24
N SER A 168 15.27 3.50 -14.43
CA SER A 168 14.83 2.41 -15.30
C SER A 168 15.07 1.03 -14.66
N ALA A 169 16.20 0.83 -14.00
CA ALA A 169 16.53 -0.41 -13.30
C ALA A 169 15.58 -0.65 -12.12
N VAL A 170 15.28 0.38 -11.32
CA VAL A 170 14.32 0.29 -10.21
C VAL A 170 12.93 -0.06 -10.72
N LEU A 171 12.46 0.55 -11.81
CA LEU A 171 11.16 0.21 -12.41
C LEU A 171 11.11 -1.24 -12.91
N VAL A 172 12.20 -1.74 -13.50
CA VAL A 172 12.32 -3.14 -13.93
C VAL A 172 12.26 -4.09 -12.72
N GLU A 173 12.97 -3.80 -11.64
CA GLU A 173 12.91 -4.60 -10.42
C GLU A 173 11.53 -4.57 -9.76
N GLN A 174 10.88 -3.40 -9.68
CA GLN A 174 9.51 -3.28 -9.19
C GLN A 174 8.53 -4.12 -10.03
N ARG A 175 8.69 -4.12 -11.36
CA ARG A 175 7.89 -4.97 -12.24
C ARG A 175 8.14 -6.46 -11.98
N LYS A 176 9.39 -6.89 -11.82
CA LYS A 176 9.71 -8.29 -11.47
C LYS A 176 9.08 -8.72 -10.14
N ILE A 177 9.12 -7.85 -9.13
CA ILE A 177 8.50 -8.10 -7.82
C ILE A 177 6.97 -8.24 -7.99
N ALA A 178 6.34 -7.34 -8.76
CA ALA A 178 4.91 -7.41 -9.02
C ALA A 178 4.53 -8.70 -9.77
N GLU A 179 5.28 -9.08 -10.81
CA GLU A 179 5.07 -10.32 -11.56
C GLU A 179 5.27 -11.57 -10.68
N ALA A 180 6.27 -11.57 -9.79
CA ALA A 180 6.46 -12.62 -8.80
C ALA A 180 5.30 -12.68 -7.79
N GLY A 181 4.78 -11.53 -7.35
CA GLY A 181 3.62 -11.43 -6.48
C GLY A 181 2.35 -12.01 -7.12
N VAL A 182 2.11 -11.71 -8.41
CA VAL A 182 0.99 -12.30 -9.16
C VAL A 182 1.11 -13.82 -9.22
N LYS A 183 2.29 -14.34 -9.59
CA LYS A 183 2.54 -15.80 -9.61
C LYS A 183 2.35 -16.46 -8.25
N HIS A 184 2.77 -15.79 -7.18
CA HIS A 184 2.57 -16.29 -5.82
C HIS A 184 1.08 -16.43 -5.49
N VAL A 185 0.29 -15.40 -5.80
CA VAL A 185 -1.16 -15.42 -5.60
C VAL A 185 -1.84 -16.48 -6.48
N GLU A 186 -1.40 -16.66 -7.73
CA GLU A 186 -1.90 -17.74 -8.59
C GLU A 186 -1.66 -19.12 -7.99
N LEU A 187 -0.45 -19.36 -7.45
CA LEU A 187 -0.12 -20.60 -6.75
C LEU A 187 -0.94 -20.79 -5.47
N GLU A 188 -1.22 -19.73 -4.72
CA GLU A 188 -2.10 -19.80 -3.55
C GLU A 188 -3.54 -20.13 -3.93
N ILE A 189 -4.06 -19.54 -5.01
CA ILE A 189 -5.38 -19.86 -5.56
C ILE A 189 -5.43 -21.32 -6.01
N GLU A 190 -4.39 -21.81 -6.68
CA GLU A 190 -4.31 -23.20 -7.12
C GLU A 190 -4.27 -24.16 -5.93
N LYS A 191 -3.43 -23.88 -4.92
CA LYS A 191 -3.41 -24.65 -3.66
C LYS A 191 -4.77 -24.67 -2.98
N ALA A 192 -5.44 -23.52 -2.87
CA ALA A 192 -6.78 -23.44 -2.27
C ALA A 192 -7.83 -24.22 -3.08
N LYS A 193 -7.73 -24.23 -4.42
CA LYS A 193 -8.59 -25.05 -5.28
C LYS A 193 -8.35 -26.54 -5.06
N VAL A 194 -7.09 -26.98 -5.04
CA VAL A 194 -6.72 -28.37 -4.80
C VAL A 194 -7.22 -28.82 -3.43
N GLN A 195 -6.94 -28.04 -2.39
CA GLN A 195 -7.40 -28.33 -1.03
C GLN A 195 -8.94 -28.35 -0.96
N GLY A 196 -9.62 -27.42 -1.61
CA GLY A 196 -11.09 -27.44 -1.70
C GLY A 196 -11.65 -28.67 -2.42
N MET A 197 -10.95 -29.20 -3.44
CA MET A 197 -11.33 -30.46 -4.09
C MET A 197 -11.09 -31.66 -3.18
N GLU A 198 -9.94 -31.70 -2.49
CA GLU A 198 -9.62 -32.75 -1.52
C GLU A 198 -10.62 -32.78 -0.36
N ASP A 199 -10.95 -31.62 0.19
CA ASP A 199 -11.95 -31.48 1.25
C ASP A 199 -13.33 -31.96 0.79
N ARG A 200 -13.74 -31.61 -0.43
CA ARG A 200 -15.00 -32.07 -1.02
C ARG A 200 -15.04 -33.58 -1.19
N LEU A 201 -13.97 -34.18 -1.74
CA LEU A 201 -13.85 -35.63 -1.86
C LEU A 201 -13.91 -36.30 -0.47
N SER A 202 -13.25 -35.71 0.53
CA SER A 202 -13.28 -36.23 1.90
C SER A 202 -14.69 -36.18 2.51
N LEU A 203 -15.45 -35.13 2.23
CA LEU A 203 -16.83 -34.97 2.69
C LEU A 203 -17.76 -35.96 1.98
N ASP A 204 -17.59 -36.17 0.68
CA ASP A 204 -18.37 -37.16 -0.08
C ASP A 204 -18.13 -38.57 0.50
N VAL A 205 -16.88 -38.95 0.76
CA VAL A 205 -16.54 -40.23 1.40
C VAL A 205 -17.13 -40.34 2.82
N LYS A 206 -17.09 -39.26 3.63
CA LYS A 206 -17.70 -39.24 4.96
C LYS A 206 -19.22 -39.44 4.87
N LYS A 207 -19.88 -38.75 3.95
CA LYS A 207 -21.32 -38.86 3.72
C LYS A 207 -21.72 -40.28 3.28
N GLU A 208 -20.97 -40.89 2.37
CA GLU A 208 -21.19 -42.28 1.95
C GLU A 208 -21.04 -43.25 3.14
N ASN A 209 -20.01 -43.06 3.97
CA ASN A 209 -19.82 -43.86 5.17
C ASN A 209 -20.96 -43.68 6.19
N GLU A 210 -21.42 -42.44 6.41
CA GLU A 210 -22.56 -42.16 7.29
C GLU A 210 -23.85 -42.81 6.80
N LEU A 211 -24.12 -42.74 5.49
CA LEU A 211 -25.26 -43.42 4.87
C LEU A 211 -25.15 -44.95 5.05
N ALA A 212 -23.99 -45.53 4.79
CA ALA A 212 -23.77 -46.96 4.97
C ALA A 212 -23.93 -47.41 6.44
N VAL A 213 -23.54 -46.57 7.40
CA VAL A 213 -23.78 -46.82 8.83
C VAL A 213 -25.25 -46.71 9.17
N ALA A 214 -25.95 -45.69 8.67
CA ALA A 214 -27.38 -45.50 8.89
C ALA A 214 -28.20 -46.67 8.29
N ASP A 215 -27.87 -47.13 7.09
CA ASP A 215 -28.50 -48.28 6.45
C ASP A 215 -28.29 -49.56 7.26
N LYS A 216 -27.08 -49.79 7.76
CA LYS A 216 -26.78 -50.92 8.66
C LYS A 216 -27.57 -50.83 9.97
N GLN A 217 -27.66 -49.65 10.58
CA GLN A 217 -28.44 -49.45 11.80
C GLN A 217 -29.93 -49.70 11.56
N HIS A 218 -30.48 -49.21 10.45
CA HIS A 218 -31.86 -49.45 10.07
C HIS A 218 -32.14 -50.94 9.82
N ALA A 219 -31.23 -51.64 9.14
CA ALA A 219 -31.32 -53.08 8.94
C ALA A 219 -31.34 -53.84 10.27
N LEU A 220 -30.39 -53.56 11.16
CA LEU A 220 -30.33 -54.17 12.50
C LEU A 220 -31.58 -53.85 13.35
N HIS A 221 -32.10 -52.63 13.26
CA HIS A 221 -33.33 -52.25 13.96
C HIS A 221 -34.54 -53.00 13.42
N THR A 222 -34.62 -53.17 12.09
CA THR A 222 -35.69 -53.95 11.44
C THR A 222 -35.62 -55.41 11.83
N GLU A 223 -34.43 -56.02 11.84
CA GLU A 223 -34.21 -57.39 12.32
C GLU A 223 -34.61 -57.54 13.78
N ARG A 224 -34.28 -56.56 14.63
CA ARG A 224 -34.67 -56.54 16.04
C ARG A 224 -36.19 -56.51 16.21
N ILE A 225 -36.90 -55.65 15.46
CA ILE A 225 -38.38 -55.62 15.49
C ILE A 225 -38.94 -56.98 15.08
N GLN A 226 -38.44 -57.55 13.99
CA GLN A 226 -38.91 -58.87 13.52
C GLN A 226 -38.69 -59.95 14.59
N TYR A 227 -37.53 -59.94 15.24
CA TYR A 227 -37.23 -60.87 16.32
C TYR A 227 -38.16 -60.66 17.52
N GLU A 228 -38.36 -59.41 17.96
CA GLU A 228 -39.29 -59.07 19.05
C GLU A 228 -40.73 -59.47 18.71
N ASP A 229 -41.18 -59.27 17.47
CA ASP A 229 -42.50 -59.69 16.99
C ASP A 229 -42.66 -61.21 16.99
N ILE A 230 -41.64 -61.96 16.56
CA ILE A 230 -41.65 -63.43 16.61
C ILE A 230 -41.75 -63.90 18.07
N GLN A 231 -40.96 -63.31 18.97
CA GLN A 231 -41.00 -63.63 20.40
C GLN A 231 -42.37 -63.30 21.01
N ARG A 232 -42.95 -62.14 20.71
CA ARG A 232 -44.30 -61.77 21.17
C ARG A 232 -45.36 -62.72 20.63
N ARG A 233 -45.27 -63.13 19.35
CA ARG A 233 -46.18 -64.12 18.78
C ARG A 233 -46.05 -65.48 19.46
N ALA A 234 -44.83 -65.92 19.79
CA ALA A 234 -44.59 -67.16 20.51
C ALA A 234 -45.17 -67.11 21.93
N GLN A 235 -44.92 -66.04 22.68
CA GLN A 235 -45.50 -65.83 24.02
C GLN A 235 -47.03 -65.76 23.99
N ASN A 236 -47.61 -65.04 23.02
CA ASN A 236 -49.06 -64.98 22.84
C ASN A 236 -49.64 -66.35 22.51
N LYS A 237 -48.97 -67.14 21.65
CA LYS A 237 -49.38 -68.50 21.33
C LYS A 237 -49.36 -69.39 22.58
N GLU A 238 -48.29 -69.35 23.36
CA GLU A 238 -48.19 -70.11 24.62
C GLU A 238 -49.30 -69.72 25.61
N LEU A 239 -49.63 -68.43 25.71
CA LEU A 239 -50.71 -67.95 26.56
C LEU A 239 -52.08 -68.46 26.10
N VAL A 240 -52.33 -68.48 24.79
CA VAL A 240 -53.54 -69.08 24.20
C VAL A 240 -53.58 -70.59 24.47
N ASP A 241 -52.49 -71.31 24.24
CA ASP A 241 -52.40 -72.76 24.49
C ASP A 241 -52.68 -73.10 25.97
N LEU A 242 -52.15 -72.30 26.92
CA LEU A 242 -52.45 -72.43 28.35
C LEU A 242 -53.92 -72.14 28.67
N GLN A 243 -54.52 -71.14 28.02
CA GLN A 243 -55.93 -70.80 28.21
C GLN A 243 -56.85 -71.87 27.63
N GLU A 244 -56.52 -72.44 26.47
CA GLU A 244 -57.22 -73.59 25.88
C GLU A 244 -57.10 -74.83 26.76
N ALA A 245 -55.91 -75.13 27.29
CA ALA A 245 -55.70 -76.24 28.22
C ALA A 245 -56.47 -76.04 29.54
N ALA A 246 -56.54 -74.80 30.05
CA ALA A 246 -57.35 -74.47 31.22
C ALA A 246 -58.85 -74.64 30.93
N ASN A 247 -59.32 -74.17 29.77
CA ASN A 247 -60.71 -74.35 29.34
C ASN A 247 -61.07 -75.84 29.17
N GLN A 248 -60.18 -76.65 28.60
CA GLN A 248 -60.38 -78.11 28.49
C GLN A 248 -60.48 -78.76 29.88
N ARG A 249 -59.62 -78.38 30.84
CA ARG A 249 -59.72 -78.87 32.23
C ARG A 249 -61.04 -78.47 32.88
N MET A 250 -61.51 -77.24 32.67
CA MET A 250 -62.82 -76.80 33.14
C MET A 250 -63.96 -77.58 32.48
N GLU A 251 -63.89 -77.87 31.19
CA GLU A 251 -64.88 -78.69 30.49
C GLU A 251 -64.94 -80.12 31.04
N VAL A 252 -63.80 -80.75 31.29
CA VAL A 252 -63.72 -82.09 31.90
C VAL A 252 -64.31 -82.08 33.31
N GLN A 253 -64.00 -81.06 34.12
CA GLN A 253 -64.63 -80.90 35.42
C GLN A 253 -66.16 -80.73 35.31
N ARG A 254 -66.64 -79.93 34.36
CA ARG A 254 -68.08 -79.76 34.10
C ARG A 254 -68.75 -81.08 33.74
N ARG A 255 -68.15 -81.86 32.83
CA ARG A 255 -68.66 -83.20 32.45
C ARG A 255 -68.69 -84.15 33.65
N ASN A 256 -67.65 -84.16 34.47
CA ASN A 256 -67.62 -84.99 35.69
C ASN A 256 -68.73 -84.59 36.68
N THR A 257 -68.98 -83.29 36.85
CA THR A 257 -70.09 -82.82 37.71
C THR A 257 -71.46 -83.17 37.12
N GLU A 258 -71.64 -83.10 35.80
CA GLU A 258 -72.86 -83.53 35.11
C GLU A 258 -73.10 -85.04 35.27
N THR A 259 -72.05 -85.87 35.21
CA THR A 259 -72.17 -87.33 35.42
C THR A 259 -72.58 -87.67 36.85
N ILE A 260 -72.01 -86.99 37.86
CA ILE A 260 -72.38 -87.19 39.27
C ILE A 260 -73.83 -86.78 39.52
N LEU A 261 -74.30 -85.69 38.90
CA LEU A 261 -75.69 -85.26 39.00
C LEU A 261 -76.66 -86.27 38.36
N LYS A 262 -76.31 -86.83 37.19
CA LYS A 262 -77.10 -87.90 36.55
C LYS A 262 -77.15 -89.17 37.40
N GLU A 263 -76.04 -89.59 38.00
CA GLU A 263 -76.02 -90.75 38.90
C GLU A 263 -76.91 -90.54 40.13
N LYS A 264 -76.89 -89.34 40.72
CA LYS A 264 -77.78 -88.99 41.83
C LYS A 264 -79.26 -88.98 41.42
N GLN A 265 -79.58 -88.50 40.21
CA GLN A 265 -80.96 -88.55 39.68
C GLN A 265 -81.43 -90.00 39.48
N LEU A 266 -80.60 -90.86 38.90
CA LEU A 266 -80.92 -92.28 38.73
C LEU A 266 -81.05 -93.04 40.07
N ALA A 267 -80.29 -92.66 41.09
CA ALA A 267 -80.42 -93.21 42.44
C ALA A 267 -81.74 -92.78 43.10
N ALA A 268 -82.11 -91.50 42.97
CA ALA A 268 -83.38 -90.98 43.47
C ALA A 268 -84.60 -91.63 42.77
N ASP A 269 -84.50 -91.89 41.46
CA ASP A 269 -85.56 -92.60 40.72
C ASP A 269 -85.70 -94.06 41.15
N LYS A 270 -84.59 -94.76 41.45
CA LYS A 270 -84.63 -96.12 42.02
C LYS A 270 -85.28 -96.15 43.40
N GLU A 271 -84.99 -95.16 44.24
CA GLU A 271 -85.56 -95.07 45.58
C GLU A 271 -87.07 -94.78 45.53
N ARG A 272 -87.52 -93.92 44.60
CA ARG A 272 -88.95 -93.72 44.31
C ARG A 272 -89.64 -95.01 43.88
N MET A 273 -89.06 -95.75 42.94
CA MET A 273 -89.61 -97.03 42.46
C MET A 273 -89.71 -98.07 43.60
N TRP A 274 -88.74 -98.10 44.51
CA TRP A 274 -88.77 -99.01 45.67
C TRP A 274 -89.89 -98.65 46.65
N VAL A 275 -90.09 -97.36 46.91
CA VAL A 275 -91.21 -96.87 47.74
C VAL A 275 -92.56 -97.17 47.08
N GLU A 276 -92.72 -96.96 45.78
CA GLU A 276 -93.95 -97.31 45.05
C GLU A 276 -94.25 -98.82 45.14
N GLN A 277 -93.23 -99.67 44.97
CA GLN A 277 -93.40 -101.12 45.07
C GLN A 277 -93.84 -101.56 46.48
N ASN A 278 -93.27 -100.96 47.54
CA ASN A 278 -93.68 -101.24 48.91
C ASN A 278 -95.11 -100.78 49.22
N THR A 279 -95.53 -99.60 48.73
CA THR A 279 -96.92 -99.13 48.92
C THR A 279 -97.95 -100.02 48.20
N THR A 280 -97.60 -100.60 47.04
CA THR A 280 -98.48 -101.55 46.34
C THR A 280 -98.58 -102.90 47.04
N LEU A 281 -97.51 -103.37 47.67
CA LEU A 281 -97.52 -104.59 48.49
C LEU A 281 -98.33 -104.40 49.79
N GLU A 282 -98.22 -103.26 50.48
CA GLU A 282 -99.05 -102.94 51.64
C GLU A 282 -100.54 -102.85 51.29
N LYS A 283 -100.90 -102.22 50.16
CA LYS A 283 -102.29 -102.21 49.68
C LYS A 283 -102.84 -103.61 49.41
N ALA A 284 -102.03 -104.50 48.82
CA ALA A 284 -102.44 -105.87 48.56
C ALA A 284 -102.67 -106.69 49.85
N VAL A 285 -101.90 -106.43 50.91
CA VAL A 285 -102.11 -107.05 52.24
C VAL A 285 -103.43 -106.59 52.86
N ILE A 286 -103.73 -105.29 52.81
CA ILE A 286 -104.96 -104.72 53.37
C ILE A 286 -106.22 -105.27 52.66
N ASP A 287 -106.18 -105.44 51.34
CA ASP A 287 -107.30 -106.00 50.57
C ASP A 287 -107.58 -107.49 50.86
N VAL A 288 -106.55 -108.25 51.23
CA VAL A 288 -106.70 -109.67 51.62
C VAL A 288 -107.25 -109.78 53.05
N GLU A 289 -106.78 -108.95 53.98
CA GLU A 289 -107.28 -108.92 55.37
C GLU A 289 -108.74 -108.44 55.46
N GLY A 290 -109.15 -107.50 54.60
CA GLY A 290 -110.55 -107.06 54.49
C GLY A 290 -111.49 -108.18 54.02
N ARG A 291 -111.05 -109.00 53.06
CA ARG A 291 -111.82 -110.14 52.52
C ARG A 291 -112.02 -111.25 53.55
N ILE A 292 -111.01 -111.52 54.38
CA ILE A 292 -111.07 -112.53 55.45
C ILE A 292 -112.00 -112.10 56.60
N LYS A 293 -112.06 -110.80 56.92
CA LYS A 293 -113.01 -110.27 57.92
C LYS A 293 -114.46 -110.30 57.45
N GLN A 294 -114.74 -110.01 56.18
CA GLN A 294 -116.10 -110.11 55.61
C GLN A 294 -116.63 -111.54 55.54
N GLN A 295 -115.76 -112.54 55.26
CA GLN A 295 -116.17 -113.95 55.26
C GLN A 295 -116.52 -114.48 56.67
N ARG A 296 -115.87 -113.98 57.73
CA ARG A 296 -116.21 -114.35 59.12
C ARG A 296 -117.52 -113.71 59.59
N LEU A 297 -117.74 -112.43 59.26
CA LEU A 297 -118.99 -111.73 59.61
C LEU A 297 -120.23 -112.32 58.91
N ASN A 298 -120.09 -112.79 57.66
CA ASN A 298 -121.21 -113.43 56.97
C ASN A 298 -121.54 -114.83 57.52
N HIS A 299 -120.55 -115.56 58.05
CA HIS A 299 -120.77 -116.89 58.65
C HIS A 299 -121.43 -116.80 60.04
N ASP A 300 -121.12 -115.75 60.82
CA ASP A 300 -121.74 -115.50 62.12
C ASP A 300 -123.21 -115.03 62.02
N ILE A 301 -123.58 -114.37 60.91
CA ILE A 301 -124.97 -113.91 60.66
C ILE A 301 -125.89 -115.07 60.22
N GLU A 302 -125.41 -116.02 59.40
CA GLU A 302 -126.21 -117.20 59.00
C GLU A 302 -126.48 -118.16 60.17
N MET A 303 -125.51 -118.33 61.09
CA MET A 303 -125.70 -119.16 62.29
C MET A 303 -126.69 -118.55 63.29
N GLN A 304 -126.78 -117.22 63.38
CA GLN A 304 -127.78 -116.54 64.20
C GLN A 304 -129.21 -116.65 63.63
N GLN A 305 -129.37 -116.66 62.30
CA GLN A 305 -130.69 -116.85 61.67
C GLN A 305 -131.26 -118.27 61.81
N LEU A 306 -130.40 -119.27 62.04
CA LEU A 306 -130.79 -120.67 62.28
C LEU A 306 -131.11 -120.98 63.75
N GLN A 307 -130.80 -120.09 64.71
CA GLN A 307 -131.16 -120.25 66.13
C GLN A 307 -132.49 -119.58 66.52
N THR A 308 -132.96 -118.58 65.77
CA THR A 308 -134.21 -117.85 66.10
C THR A 308 -135.51 -118.44 65.54
N THR A 309 -135.48 -119.54 64.78
CA THR A 309 -136.69 -120.23 64.28
C THR A 309 -136.91 -121.63 64.88
N TYR A 310 -136.18 -121.99 65.94
CA TYR A 310 -136.46 -123.17 66.78
C TYR A 310 -137.03 -122.83 68.18
N GLU A 311 -137.31 -121.55 68.46
CA GLU A 311 -138.03 -121.11 69.67
C GLU A 311 -139.30 -120.31 69.32
N SER A 312 -140.23 -120.95 68.61
CA SER A 312 -141.67 -120.75 68.84
C SER A 312 -142.44 -121.95 68.31
N ILE A 313 -142.87 -122.77 69.27
CA ILE A 313 -144.13 -123.53 69.24
C ILE A 313 -145.26 -122.63 68.74
#